data_AF-A0A0B3ATC2-F1
#
_entry.id   AF-A0A0B3ATC2-F1
#
_cell.length_a   1.000
_cell.length_b   1.000
_cell.length_c   1.000
_cell.angle_alpha   90.00
_cell.angle_beta   90.00
_cell.angle_gamma   90.00
#
_symmetry.space_group_name_H-M   'P 1'
#
loop_
_entity.id
_entity.type
_entity.pdbx_description
1 polymer ?
#
loop_
_entity_poly.entity_id
_entity_poly.type
_entity_poly.pdbx_seq_one_letter_code
_entity_poly.pdbx_strand_id
1 'polypeptide(L)'
;MKNPTMLASGLVGISGAACVFAAQHGAGAIVPKSIGPREREGHKNPILVEFQGGFLNAVGLPNAGVDQSLIELEFAMKHCADKGVPVILSLFGGTKEEFGEVVNKLSTLNPAMLEVNLSCPNTASDFGRAFALDAQHAADVIRIVKQNTMAKVSAKLAPNVPDIKEIAHCSALYL
;
A
#
# COMPACT_ATOMS: atom_id res chain seq x y z
N MET A 1 -2.26 1.42 18.51
CA MET A 1 -1.97 -0.03 18.35
C MET A 1 -1.74 -0.62 19.73
N LYS A 2 -2.09 -1.89 19.96
CA LYS A 2 -1.90 -2.57 21.27
C LYS A 2 -0.48 -3.11 21.48
N ASN A 3 0.25 -3.32 20.38
CA ASN A 3 1.65 -3.77 20.34
C ASN A 3 2.29 -3.23 19.03
N PRO A 4 3.61 -3.35 18.83
CA PRO A 4 4.29 -2.77 17.67
C PRO A 4 4.30 -3.68 16.42
N THR A 5 3.70 -4.86 16.46
CA THR A 5 3.72 -5.77 15.31
C THR A 5 2.60 -5.42 14.33
N MET A 6 2.91 -5.50 13.04
CA MET A 6 1.92 -5.36 11.98
C MET A 6 2.30 -6.29 10.83
N LEU A 7 1.29 -6.82 10.14
CA LEU A 7 1.53 -7.59 8.93
C LEU A 7 1.84 -6.65 7.78
N ALA A 8 2.96 -6.90 7.09
CA ALA A 8 3.34 -6.12 5.92
C ALA A 8 2.34 -6.31 4.77
N SER A 9 2.09 -5.23 4.02
CA SER A 9 1.21 -5.29 2.85
C SER A 9 1.61 -6.40 1.88
N GLY A 10 0.65 -7.26 1.55
CA GLY A 10 0.80 -8.38 0.61
C GLY A 10 0.86 -9.77 1.24
N LEU A 11 1.03 -9.87 2.57
CA LEU A 11 1.10 -11.17 3.27
C LEU A 11 -0.28 -11.81 3.49
N VAL A 12 -1.31 -11.01 3.79
CA VAL A 12 -2.70 -11.49 4.01
C VAL A 12 -3.58 -11.36 2.76
N GLY A 13 -3.02 -10.90 1.65
CA GLY A 13 -3.79 -10.58 0.45
C GLY A 13 -4.80 -9.46 0.71
N ILE A 14 -5.97 -9.55 0.07
CA ILE A 14 -7.07 -8.60 0.23
C ILE A 14 -8.25 -9.16 1.03
N SER A 15 -8.26 -10.46 1.32
CA SER A 15 -9.38 -11.10 2.02
C SER A 15 -9.60 -10.45 3.39
N GLY A 16 -10.79 -9.92 3.61
CA GLY A 16 -11.21 -9.37 4.89
C GLY A 16 -11.23 -10.44 5.97
N ALA A 17 -11.60 -11.68 5.64
CA ALA A 17 -11.51 -12.80 6.56
C ALA A 17 -10.08 -13.09 7.03
N ALA A 18 -9.10 -13.05 6.11
CA ALA A 18 -7.68 -13.22 6.48
C ALA A 18 -7.18 -12.07 7.37
N CYS A 19 -7.62 -10.84 7.09
CA CYS A 19 -7.32 -9.67 7.93
C CYS A 19 -7.87 -9.84 9.36
N VAL A 20 -9.13 -10.28 9.49
CA VAL A 20 -9.78 -10.51 10.78
C VAL A 20 -9.10 -11.66 11.54
N PHE A 21 -8.74 -12.74 10.83
CA PHE A 21 -7.99 -13.84 11.42
C PHE A 21 -6.68 -13.34 12.03
N ALA A 22 -5.90 -12.54 11.32
CA ALA A 22 -4.67 -11.96 11.85
C ALA A 22 -4.92 -11.04 13.07
N ALA A 23 -5.98 -10.22 13.03
CA ALA A 23 -6.35 -9.35 14.15
C ALA A 23 -6.73 -10.16 15.41
N GLN A 24 -7.41 -11.31 15.25
CA GLN A 24 -7.76 -12.21 16.35
C GLN A 24 -6.53 -12.88 16.98
N HIS A 25 -5.48 -13.09 16.20
CA HIS A 25 -4.27 -13.81 16.63
C HIS A 25 -3.11 -12.88 17.02
N GLY A 26 -3.41 -11.62 17.36
CA GLY A 26 -2.47 -10.74 18.07
C GLY A 26 -1.75 -9.69 17.22
N ALA A 27 -2.12 -9.50 15.96
CA ALA A 27 -1.59 -8.39 15.16
C ALA A 27 -1.91 -7.03 15.81
N GLY A 28 -0.90 -6.16 15.96
CA GLY A 28 -1.06 -4.80 16.48
C GLY A 28 -1.70 -3.83 15.49
N ALA A 29 -1.53 -4.09 14.18
CA ALA A 29 -2.24 -3.48 13.05
C ALA A 29 -2.25 -4.43 11.83
N ILE A 30 -3.19 -4.20 10.91
CA ILE A 30 -3.28 -4.92 9.64
C ILE A 30 -3.00 -3.97 8.48
N VAL A 31 -2.16 -4.42 7.55
CA VAL A 31 -1.95 -3.75 6.26
C VAL A 31 -2.34 -4.72 5.14
N PRO A 32 -3.54 -4.60 4.56
CA PRO A 32 -3.93 -5.42 3.41
C PRO A 32 -3.01 -5.17 2.20
N LYS A 33 -3.14 -6.02 1.18
CA LYS A 33 -2.45 -5.85 -0.11
C LYS A 33 -2.65 -4.43 -0.65
N SER A 34 -1.59 -3.83 -1.20
CA SER A 34 -1.68 -2.53 -1.87
C SER A 34 -2.71 -2.57 -2.99
N ILE A 35 -3.62 -1.60 -3.02
CA ILE A 35 -4.75 -1.51 -3.95
C ILE A 35 -4.43 -0.53 -5.07
N GLY A 36 -4.74 -0.92 -6.30
CA GLY A 36 -4.56 -0.10 -7.50
C GLY A 36 -5.90 0.39 -8.08
N PRO A 37 -5.86 1.25 -9.10
CA PRO A 37 -7.07 1.79 -9.73
C PRO A 37 -7.85 0.72 -10.50
N ARG A 38 -7.16 -0.30 -11.02
CA ARG A 38 -7.71 -1.32 -11.90
C ARG A 38 -7.20 -2.70 -11.53
N GLU A 39 -7.94 -3.71 -11.99
CA GLU A 39 -7.56 -5.11 -11.85
C GLU A 39 -6.21 -5.38 -12.51
N ARG A 40 -5.40 -6.23 -11.87
CA ARG A 40 -4.13 -6.75 -12.38
C ARG A 40 -4.06 -8.23 -12.05
N GLU A 41 -3.80 -9.04 -13.07
CA GLU A 41 -3.61 -10.49 -12.91
C GLU A 41 -2.31 -10.82 -12.18
N GLY A 42 -1.27 -10.01 -12.37
CA GLY A 42 0.08 -10.27 -11.86
C GLY A 42 0.92 -11.08 -12.84
N HIS A 43 2.07 -11.61 -12.37
CA HIS A 43 2.94 -12.43 -13.21
C HIS A 43 2.54 -13.91 -13.16
N LYS A 44 2.93 -14.66 -14.21
CA LYS A 44 2.77 -16.12 -14.25
C LYS A 44 3.74 -16.81 -13.28
N ASN A 45 3.29 -17.92 -12.70
CA ASN A 45 4.13 -18.74 -11.83
C ASN A 45 5.35 -19.33 -12.56
N PRO A 46 6.48 -19.53 -11.86
CA PRO A 46 6.68 -19.31 -10.42
C PRO A 46 6.96 -17.85 -10.06
N ILE A 47 6.19 -17.31 -9.10
CA ILE A 47 6.33 -15.91 -8.61
C ILE A 47 6.98 -15.80 -7.22
N LEU A 48 7.34 -16.93 -6.61
CA LEU A 48 7.98 -17.00 -5.30
C LEU A 48 9.01 -18.12 -5.33
N VAL A 49 10.22 -17.82 -4.85
CA VAL A 49 11.32 -18.78 -4.72
C VAL A 49 12.00 -18.56 -3.38
N GLU A 50 12.27 -19.65 -2.68
CA GLU A 50 13.03 -19.65 -1.43
C GLU A 50 14.53 -19.67 -1.74
N PHE A 51 15.31 -18.97 -0.93
CA PHE A 51 16.77 -19.03 -0.95
C PHE A 51 17.35 -18.93 0.47
N GLN A 52 18.65 -19.16 0.61
CA GLN A 52 19.32 -18.99 1.89
C GLN A 52 19.29 -17.51 2.32
N GLY A 53 18.38 -17.17 3.23
CA GLY A 53 18.17 -15.80 3.72
C GLY A 53 16.76 -15.26 3.48
N GLY A 54 15.87 -16.01 2.83
CA GLY A 54 14.45 -15.67 2.76
C GLY A 54 13.80 -16.04 1.43
N PHE A 55 12.98 -15.12 0.92
CA PHE A 55 12.19 -15.33 -0.28
C PHE A 55 12.42 -14.23 -1.31
N LEU A 56 12.55 -14.62 -2.57
CA LEU A 56 12.45 -13.73 -3.72
C LEU A 56 11.04 -13.83 -4.30
N ASN A 57 10.40 -12.70 -4.55
CA ASN A 57 9.07 -12.68 -5.17
C ASN A 57 9.02 -11.76 -6.38
N ALA A 58 8.19 -12.12 -7.35
CA ALA A 58 7.88 -11.36 -8.54
C ALA A 58 6.37 -11.42 -8.80
N VAL A 59 5.55 -11.07 -7.80
CA VAL A 59 4.09 -11.26 -7.88
C VAL A 59 3.40 -10.41 -8.96
N GLY A 60 3.95 -9.24 -9.31
CA GLY A 60 3.37 -8.36 -10.35
C GLY A 60 2.19 -7.48 -9.90
N LEU A 61 2.04 -7.27 -8.58
CA LEU A 61 0.93 -6.54 -7.95
C LEU A 61 -0.47 -7.05 -8.36
N PRO A 62 -0.77 -8.35 -8.17
CA PRO A 62 -2.10 -8.86 -8.42
C PRO A 62 -3.09 -8.18 -7.48
N ASN A 63 -4.17 -7.63 -8.04
CA ASN A 63 -5.19 -6.90 -7.28
C ASN A 63 -6.50 -6.85 -8.09
N ALA A 64 -7.65 -6.79 -7.41
CA ALA A 64 -8.97 -6.75 -8.04
C ALA A 64 -9.38 -5.34 -8.54
N GLY A 65 -8.52 -4.34 -8.35
CA GLY A 65 -8.87 -2.93 -8.50
C GLY A 65 -9.66 -2.41 -7.30
N VAL A 66 -9.57 -1.11 -7.07
CA VAL A 66 -10.17 -0.46 -5.90
C VAL A 66 -11.66 -0.69 -5.77
N ASP A 67 -12.42 -0.68 -6.87
CA ASP A 67 -13.89 -0.83 -6.82
C ASP A 67 -14.34 -2.20 -6.28
N GLN A 68 -13.72 -3.28 -6.76
CA GLN A 68 -14.03 -4.63 -6.26
C GLN A 68 -13.46 -4.87 -4.85
N SER A 69 -12.37 -4.18 -4.52
CA SER A 69 -11.67 -4.30 -3.24
C SER A 69 -12.47 -3.75 -2.06
N LEU A 70 -13.35 -2.76 -2.29
CA LEU A 70 -14.05 -2.06 -1.21
C LEU A 70 -14.84 -2.99 -0.29
N ILE A 71 -15.47 -4.03 -0.83
CA ILE A 71 -16.31 -4.96 -0.05
C ILE A 71 -15.46 -5.70 1.01
N GLU A 72 -14.33 -6.26 0.59
CA GLU A 72 -13.43 -6.99 1.49
C GLU A 72 -12.76 -6.05 2.49
N LEU A 73 -12.40 -4.83 2.05
CA LEU A 73 -11.80 -3.83 2.93
C LEU A 73 -12.79 -3.30 3.96
N GLU A 74 -14.03 -3.02 3.60
CA GLU A 74 -15.08 -2.62 4.53
C GLU A 74 -15.33 -3.71 5.58
N PHE A 75 -15.39 -4.98 5.13
CA PHE A 75 -15.47 -6.12 6.04
C PHE A 75 -14.29 -6.15 7.01
N ALA A 76 -13.06 -6.00 6.52
CA ALA A 76 -11.85 -5.98 7.35
C ALA A 76 -11.88 -4.82 8.36
N MET A 77 -12.20 -3.61 7.91
CA MET A 77 -12.28 -2.39 8.71
C MET A 77 -13.24 -2.57 9.89
N LYS A 78 -14.46 -3.02 9.61
CA LYS A 78 -15.50 -3.23 10.63
C LYS A 78 -15.07 -4.24 11.70
N HIS A 79 -14.67 -5.43 11.28
CA HIS A 79 -14.43 -6.54 12.21
C HIS A 79 -13.07 -6.45 12.91
N CYS A 80 -12.06 -5.78 12.33
CA CYS A 80 -10.82 -5.48 13.04
C CYS A 80 -11.03 -4.37 14.08
N ALA A 81 -11.90 -3.39 13.81
CA ALA A 81 -12.26 -2.35 14.76
C ALA A 81 -12.92 -2.93 16.02
N ASP A 82 -13.79 -3.95 15.89
CA ASP A 82 -14.37 -4.68 17.04
C ASP A 82 -13.31 -5.33 17.95
N LYS A 83 -12.10 -5.59 17.41
CA LYS A 83 -10.95 -6.10 18.16
C LYS A 83 -10.00 -5.01 18.63
N GLY A 84 -10.28 -3.75 18.32
CA GLY A 84 -9.40 -2.61 18.59
C GLY A 84 -8.08 -2.68 17.82
N VAL A 85 -8.07 -3.31 16.64
CA VAL A 85 -6.91 -3.43 15.76
C VAL A 85 -7.11 -2.49 14.56
N PRO A 86 -6.28 -1.45 14.40
CA PRO A 86 -6.39 -0.53 13.27
C PRO A 86 -5.99 -1.22 11.96
N VAL A 87 -6.67 -0.83 10.89
CA VAL A 87 -6.35 -1.23 9.53
C VAL A 87 -5.74 -0.03 8.79
N ILE A 88 -4.60 -0.26 8.16
CA ILE A 88 -3.86 0.70 7.34
C ILE A 88 -4.06 0.28 5.89
N LEU A 89 -4.70 1.11 5.08
CA LEU A 89 -4.93 0.76 3.68
C LEU A 89 -3.74 1.17 2.83
N SER A 90 -3.11 0.19 2.18
CA SER A 90 -1.98 0.40 1.28
C SER A 90 -2.50 0.63 -0.15
N LEU A 91 -1.88 1.56 -0.89
CA LEU A 91 -2.27 1.89 -2.25
C LEU A 91 -1.08 2.09 -3.18
N PHE A 92 -1.30 1.89 -4.48
CA PHE A 92 -0.35 2.18 -5.54
C PHE A 92 -1.09 2.74 -6.77
N GLY A 93 -0.35 3.41 -7.66
CA GLY A 93 -0.85 3.90 -8.94
C GLY A 93 0.29 4.05 -9.94
N GLY A 94 0.01 3.89 -11.23
CA GLY A 94 0.93 4.10 -12.34
C GLY A 94 1.26 5.57 -12.59
N THR A 95 0.33 6.47 -12.25
CA THR A 95 0.51 7.93 -12.32
C THR A 95 0.03 8.59 -11.03
N LYS A 96 0.42 9.86 -10.81
CA LYS A 96 -0.04 10.63 -9.65
C LYS A 96 -1.56 10.82 -9.64
N GLU A 97 -2.19 10.91 -10.81
CA GLU A 97 -3.65 10.95 -10.97
C GLU A 97 -4.30 9.63 -10.54
N GLU A 98 -3.70 8.48 -10.90
CA GLU A 98 -4.17 7.17 -10.44
C GLU A 98 -4.09 7.02 -8.92
N PHE A 99 -3.03 7.55 -8.28
CA PHE A 99 -2.99 7.63 -6.82
C PHE A 99 -4.16 8.44 -6.27
N GLY A 100 -4.45 9.61 -6.85
CA GLY A 100 -5.61 10.42 -6.48
C GLY A 100 -6.95 9.68 -6.62
N GLU A 101 -7.14 8.94 -7.71
CA GLU A 101 -8.34 8.11 -7.92
C GLU A 101 -8.52 7.08 -6.81
N VAL A 102 -7.46 6.32 -6.50
CA VAL A 102 -7.51 5.27 -5.47
C VAL A 102 -7.76 5.86 -4.09
N VAL A 103 -7.08 6.96 -3.74
CA VAL A 103 -7.26 7.63 -2.44
C VAL A 103 -8.70 8.09 -2.24
N ASN A 104 -9.33 8.69 -3.25
CA ASN A 104 -10.70 9.19 -3.14
C ASN A 104 -11.66 8.06 -2.76
N LYS A 105 -11.49 6.87 -3.35
CA LYS A 105 -12.32 5.70 -3.04
C LYS A 105 -11.98 5.09 -1.68
N LEU A 106 -10.70 4.88 -1.38
CA LEU A 106 -10.28 4.29 -0.08
C LEU A 106 -10.61 5.18 1.12
N SER A 107 -10.58 6.51 0.95
CA SER A 107 -10.89 7.46 2.02
C SER A 107 -12.34 7.38 2.48
N THR A 108 -13.26 6.88 1.65
CA THR A 108 -14.67 6.65 2.05
C THR A 108 -14.81 5.65 3.20
N LEU A 109 -13.82 4.76 3.38
CA LEU A 109 -13.80 3.76 4.44
C LEU A 109 -13.28 4.31 5.78
N ASN A 110 -12.84 5.57 5.84
CA ASN A 110 -12.24 6.21 7.02
C ASN A 110 -11.11 5.36 7.66
N PRO A 111 -10.06 4.98 6.89
CA PRO A 111 -8.98 4.18 7.42
C PRO A 111 -8.19 4.93 8.51
N ALA A 112 -7.58 4.18 9.43
CA ALA A 112 -6.73 4.77 10.47
C ALA A 112 -5.52 5.51 9.87
N MET A 113 -5.02 5.00 8.73
CA MET A 113 -3.93 5.56 7.94
C MET A 113 -3.96 5.00 6.52
N LEU A 114 -3.42 5.75 5.57
CA LEU A 114 -3.08 5.31 4.22
C LEU A 114 -1.56 5.09 4.11
N GLU A 115 -1.16 3.97 3.51
CA GLU A 115 0.25 3.68 3.14
C GLU A 115 0.42 3.85 1.63
N VAL A 116 1.14 4.89 1.22
CA VAL A 116 1.46 5.13 -0.19
C VAL A 116 2.66 4.27 -0.56
N ASN A 117 2.41 3.25 -1.38
CA ASN A 117 3.45 2.35 -1.85
C ASN A 117 4.23 2.98 -3.02
N LEU A 118 5.35 3.63 -2.69
CA LEU A 118 6.27 4.24 -3.66
C LEU A 118 7.34 3.26 -4.13
N SER A 119 7.28 1.98 -3.73
CA SER A 119 8.34 1.01 -4.01
C SER A 119 8.20 0.29 -5.35
N CYS A 120 7.11 0.48 -6.10
CA CYS A 120 6.88 -0.26 -7.33
C CYS A 120 7.63 0.38 -8.50
N PRO A 121 8.48 -0.37 -9.23
CA PRO A 121 9.19 0.14 -10.40
C PRO A 121 8.31 0.23 -11.66
N ASN A 122 7.13 -0.40 -11.66
CA ASN A 122 6.25 -0.51 -12.84
C ASN A 122 5.29 0.66 -13.02
N THR A 123 5.50 1.71 -12.25
CA THR A 123 4.85 3.00 -12.42
C THR A 123 5.86 3.78 -13.26
N ALA A 124 5.55 4.03 -14.53
CA ALA A 124 6.46 4.75 -15.41
C ALA A 124 6.18 6.25 -15.26
N SER A 125 7.21 7.06 -15.02
CA SER A 125 7.15 8.45 -15.47
C SER A 125 7.20 8.47 -17.00
N ASP A 126 6.87 9.61 -17.63
CA ASP A 126 6.92 9.82 -19.08
C ASP A 126 8.27 9.46 -19.75
N PHE A 127 9.31 9.15 -18.96
CA PHE A 127 10.67 8.82 -19.39
C PHE A 127 11.17 7.44 -18.93
N GLY A 128 10.30 6.53 -18.46
CA GLY A 128 10.67 5.14 -18.17
C GLY A 128 11.51 4.93 -16.90
N ARG A 129 11.63 5.95 -16.03
CA ARG A 129 12.20 5.81 -14.68
C ARG A 129 11.09 5.44 -13.69
N ALA A 130 11.39 4.49 -12.80
CA ALA A 130 10.53 4.12 -11.69
C ALA A 130 10.28 5.33 -10.76
N PHE A 131 9.03 5.56 -10.32
CA PHE A 131 8.66 6.60 -9.34
C PHE A 131 9.52 6.53 -8.07
N ALA A 132 9.96 5.32 -7.71
CA ALA A 132 10.83 5.04 -6.57
C ALA A 132 12.20 5.74 -6.63
N LEU A 133 12.64 6.26 -7.79
CA LEU A 133 14.00 6.78 -8.00
C LEU A 133 14.09 8.31 -8.00
N ASP A 134 12.96 9.02 -7.89
CA ASP A 134 12.92 10.48 -8.01
C ASP A 134 12.19 11.11 -6.82
N ALA A 135 12.93 11.92 -6.05
CA ALA A 135 12.43 12.53 -4.82
C ALA A 135 11.30 13.56 -5.07
N GLN A 136 11.34 14.26 -6.21
CA GLN A 136 10.31 15.24 -6.56
C GLN A 136 9.01 14.55 -6.96
N HIS A 137 9.09 13.45 -7.71
CA HIS A 137 7.92 12.65 -8.06
C HIS A 137 7.29 12.00 -6.82
N ALA A 138 8.10 11.46 -5.91
CA ALA A 138 7.61 10.95 -4.63
C ALA A 138 6.84 12.03 -3.85
N ALA A 139 7.41 13.24 -3.74
CA ALA A 139 6.75 14.40 -3.14
C ALA A 139 5.43 14.77 -3.83
N ASP A 140 5.39 14.77 -5.16
CA ASP A 140 4.19 15.12 -5.92
C ASP A 140 3.06 14.09 -5.71
N VAL A 141 3.39 12.80 -5.65
CA VAL A 141 2.42 11.74 -5.32
C VAL A 141 1.89 11.93 -3.90
N ILE A 142 2.76 12.14 -2.90
CA ILE A 142 2.31 12.36 -1.52
C ILE A 142 1.43 13.60 -1.43
N ARG A 143 1.78 14.69 -2.13
CA ARG A 143 0.98 15.92 -2.17
C ARG A 143 -0.43 15.65 -2.71
N ILE A 144 -0.55 14.93 -3.82
CA ILE A 144 -1.86 14.58 -4.40
C ILE A 144 -2.65 13.68 -3.46
N VAL A 145 -2.03 12.67 -2.87
CA VAL A 145 -2.70 11.79 -1.88
C VAL A 145 -3.26 12.62 -0.73
N LYS A 146 -2.45 13.54 -0.18
CA LYS A 146 -2.83 14.40 0.95
C LYS A 146 -3.91 15.41 0.62
N GLN A 147 -4.01 15.87 -0.63
CA GLN A 147 -5.09 16.74 -1.08
C GLN A 147 -6.45 16.02 -1.16
N ASN A 148 -6.45 14.68 -1.28
CA ASN A 148 -7.65 13.87 -1.48
C ASN A 148 -8.06 13.07 -0.23
N THR A 149 -7.43 13.30 0.93
CA THR A 149 -7.76 12.56 2.16
C THR A 149 -7.52 13.36 3.43
N MET A 150 -8.33 13.07 4.45
CA MET A 150 -8.12 13.54 5.83
C MET A 150 -7.43 12.48 6.70
N ALA A 151 -7.24 11.26 6.19
CA ALA A 151 -6.54 10.22 6.91
C ALA A 151 -5.06 10.57 7.09
N LYS A 152 -4.43 9.98 8.11
CA LYS A 152 -2.96 10.00 8.22
C LYS A 152 -2.37 9.31 6.99
N VAL A 153 -1.24 9.78 6.52
CA VAL A 153 -0.55 9.20 5.37
C VAL A 153 0.86 8.79 5.80
N SER A 154 1.34 7.69 5.25
CA SER A 154 2.72 7.22 5.36
C SER A 154 3.25 6.87 3.98
N ALA A 155 4.56 7.05 3.78
CA ALA A 155 5.24 6.69 2.54
C ALA A 155 6.05 5.41 2.75
N LYS A 156 5.81 4.39 1.93
CA LYS A 156 6.61 3.16 1.88
C LYS A 156 7.67 3.29 0.80
N LEU A 157 8.91 3.49 1.24
CA LEU A 157 10.05 3.78 0.37
C LEU A 157 10.72 2.51 -0.15
N ALA A 158 11.26 2.58 -1.38
CA ALA A 158 12.14 1.55 -1.88
C ALA A 158 13.53 1.65 -1.22
N PRO A 159 14.16 0.53 -0.84
CA PRO A 159 15.53 0.54 -0.33
C PRO A 159 16.59 0.69 -1.44
N ASN A 160 16.25 0.29 -2.67
CA ASN A 160 17.19 0.20 -3.80
C ASN A 160 17.21 1.50 -4.61
N VAL A 161 17.69 2.57 -3.99
CA VAL A 161 17.71 3.93 -4.56
C VAL A 161 19.07 4.58 -4.35
N PRO A 162 19.47 5.56 -5.19
CA PRO A 162 20.73 6.28 -5.01
C PRO A 162 20.83 7.04 -3.67
N ASP A 163 19.76 7.74 -3.27
CA ASP A 163 19.69 8.44 -1.98
C ASP A 163 18.27 8.34 -1.37
N ILE A 164 18.12 7.44 -0.40
CA ILE A 164 16.85 7.27 0.32
C ILE A 164 16.53 8.45 1.24
N LYS A 165 17.53 9.20 1.70
CA LYS A 165 17.32 10.34 2.60
C LYS A 165 16.66 11.48 1.85
N GLU A 166 17.08 11.74 0.61
CA GLU A 166 16.48 12.76 -0.24
C GLU A 166 14.99 12.46 -0.49
N ILE A 167 14.68 11.22 -0.91
CA ILE A 167 13.30 10.78 -1.15
C ILE A 167 12.47 10.90 0.14
N ALA A 168 13.01 10.47 1.28
CA ALA A 168 12.32 10.58 2.57
C ALA A 168 12.06 12.04 2.95
N HIS A 169 13.05 12.92 2.79
CA HIS A 169 12.93 14.34 3.11
C HIS A 169 11.86 15.02 2.25
N CYS A 170 11.92 14.85 0.93
CA CYS A 170 10.95 15.42 0.00
C CYS A 170 9.53 14.89 0.26
N SER A 171 9.39 13.59 0.53
CA SER A 171 8.08 12.99 0.88
C SER A 171 7.52 13.59 2.18
N ALA A 172 8.37 13.76 3.20
CA ALA A 172 7.96 14.25 4.51
C ALA A 172 7.48 15.70 4.53
N LEU A 173 7.81 16.52 3.52
CA LEU A 173 7.30 17.90 3.39
C LEU A 173 5.77 17.97 3.28
N TYR A 174 5.11 16.87 2.94
CA TYR A 174 3.67 16.82 2.66
C TYR A 174 2.87 15.89 3.58
N LEU A 175 3.53 15.04 4.39
CA LEU A 175 2.87 14.07 5.29
C LEU A 175 2.23 14.77 6.50
#